data_AF-A0AA92YC38-F1
#
_entry.id   AF-A0AA92YC38-F1
#
_cell.length_a   1.000
_cell.length_b   1.000
_cell.length_c   1.000
_cell.angle_alpha   90.00
_cell.angle_beta   90.00
_cell.angle_gamma   90.00
#
_symmetry.space_group_name_H-M   'P 1'
#
loop_
_entity.id
_entity.type
_entity.pdbx_description
1 polymer ?
#
loop_
_entity_poly.entity_id
_entity_poly.type
_entity_poly.pdbx_seq_one_letter_code
_entity_poly.pdbx_strand_id
1 'polypeptide(L)'
;FGSTLFILGFLNLLYAIFLIIKKRKVSIFYAIIALLIYIPFIYLFNEYSDEIIPFSIPRWMVSGNITLYVGTFLMPTIAYSLFIIVIRLTSKNKKHNAWMNFLAAIAVPLCWYLFFQLILPLWQPVESNFSTHAFLIFLISGTLLFLFFVIRGVFILATKKGALWKKYELGWKIPITILFPLLGLALNNGLLSNFNSFDNSSGLFGNFNDPWFYIIAVINGVLICLPNRPNIKYQIFLFIGRNITFAYSLYFFIVFLPFLPLSVIAIIIIGTGFLMLTPLLLFIIHIQELTENFSLLKKHLSANILRIISIASFLVIPICLTTLYKSDQNTLKETLNYIYNPNYSKQYSIDQNSLSKPINNAKQHKEKRHGEIFNGRKTTLSSSFYNWMVLG
;
A
#
# COMPACT_ATOMS: atom_id res chain seq x y z
N PHE A 1 -10.72 4.85 20.35
CA PHE A 1 -10.28 4.64 18.94
C PHE A 1 -9.94 3.18 18.62
N GLY A 2 -9.00 2.52 19.31
CA GLY A 2 -8.63 1.12 19.02
C GLY A 2 -9.80 0.12 19.07
N SER A 3 -10.58 0.12 20.16
CA SER A 3 -11.76 -0.76 20.29
C SER A 3 -12.81 -0.50 19.21
N THR A 4 -12.99 0.76 18.83
CA THR A 4 -13.91 1.16 17.74
C THR A 4 -13.46 0.56 16.41
N LEU A 5 -12.17 0.64 16.07
CA LEU A 5 -11.61 0.00 14.87
C LEU A 5 -11.80 -1.52 14.88
N PHE A 6 -11.58 -2.16 16.03
CA PHE A 6 -11.80 -3.59 16.19
C PHE A 6 -13.25 -3.98 15.93
N ILE A 7 -14.21 -3.26 16.53
CA ILE A 7 -15.65 -3.48 16.32
C ILE A 7 -16.01 -3.27 14.85
N LEU A 8 -15.54 -2.21 14.20
CA LEU A 8 -15.80 -1.95 12.79
C LEU A 8 -15.22 -3.05 11.88
N GLY A 9 -14.01 -3.53 12.17
CA GLY A 9 -13.39 -4.67 11.48
C GLY A 9 -14.21 -5.95 11.65
N PHE A 10 -14.66 -6.23 12.87
CA PHE A 10 -15.48 -7.41 13.17
C PHE A 10 -16.84 -7.36 12.47
N LEU A 11 -17.52 -6.21 12.47
CA LEU A 11 -18.77 -6.02 11.73
C LEU A 11 -18.59 -6.22 10.22
N ASN A 12 -17.49 -5.72 9.65
CA ASN A 12 -17.16 -5.97 8.24
C ASN A 12 -16.96 -7.46 7.95
N LEU A 13 -16.30 -8.19 8.84
CA LEU A 13 -16.10 -9.64 8.71
C LEU A 13 -17.44 -10.39 8.77
N LEU A 14 -18.31 -10.06 9.73
CA LEU A 14 -19.65 -10.66 9.83
C LEU A 14 -20.48 -10.38 8.57
N TYR A 15 -20.45 -9.15 8.07
CA TYR A 15 -21.15 -8.78 6.83
C TYR A 15 -20.60 -9.56 5.61
N ALA A 16 -19.28 -9.71 5.50
CA ALA A 16 -18.66 -10.49 4.44
C ALA A 16 -19.07 -11.97 4.49
N ILE A 17 -19.02 -12.60 5.67
CA ILE A 17 -19.47 -13.99 5.88
C ILE A 17 -20.94 -14.14 5.50
N PHE A 18 -21.79 -13.23 5.95
CA PHE A 18 -23.22 -13.22 5.61
C PHE A 18 -23.46 -13.17 4.10
N LEU A 19 -22.74 -12.30 3.38
CA LEU A 19 -22.84 -12.19 1.93
C LEU A 19 -22.33 -13.45 1.20
N ILE A 20 -21.26 -14.07 1.70
CA ILE A 20 -20.73 -15.33 1.15
C ILE A 20 -21.76 -16.45 1.29
N ILE A 21 -22.34 -16.62 2.48
CA ILE A 21 -23.37 -17.64 2.76
C ILE A 21 -24.60 -17.41 1.88
N LYS A 22 -25.05 -16.16 1.75
CA LYS A 22 -26.21 -15.80 0.92
C LYS A 22 -25.90 -15.66 -0.58
N LYS A 23 -24.64 -15.83 -1.00
CA LYS A 23 -24.16 -15.64 -2.39
C LYS A 23 -24.61 -14.31 -3.00
N ARG A 24 -24.68 -13.23 -2.20
CA ARG A 24 -25.13 -11.90 -2.63
C ARG A 24 -23.94 -11.01 -2.97
N LYS A 25 -24.11 -10.11 -3.94
CA LYS A 25 -23.12 -9.07 -4.26
C LYS A 25 -23.18 -7.97 -3.21
N VAL A 26 -22.05 -7.29 -2.99
CA VAL A 26 -21.98 -6.13 -2.11
C VAL A 26 -22.87 -5.00 -2.63
N SER A 27 -23.66 -4.41 -1.74
CA SER A 27 -24.55 -3.30 -2.06
C SER A 27 -23.78 -1.98 -2.13
N ILE A 28 -24.32 -0.99 -2.85
CA ILE A 28 -23.76 0.36 -2.83
C ILE A 28 -23.98 1.05 -1.47
N PHE A 29 -25.06 0.69 -0.77
CA PHE A 29 -25.37 1.21 0.57
C PHE A 29 -24.26 0.88 1.57
N TYR A 30 -23.67 -0.32 1.50
CA TYR A 30 -22.51 -0.66 2.32
C TYR A 30 -21.37 0.36 2.15
N ALA A 31 -21.03 0.71 0.90
CA ALA A 31 -19.95 1.65 0.62
C ALA A 31 -20.25 3.06 1.14
N ILE A 32 -21.51 3.51 1.03
CA ILE A 32 -21.95 4.82 1.55
C ILE A 32 -21.88 4.83 3.09
N ILE A 33 -22.42 3.81 3.75
CA ILE A 33 -22.39 3.68 5.21
C ILE A 33 -20.95 3.61 5.71
N ALA A 34 -20.08 2.82 5.06
CA ALA A 34 -18.68 2.74 5.40
C ALA A 34 -17.98 4.10 5.29
N LEU A 35 -18.20 4.87 4.22
CA LEU A 35 -17.64 6.22 4.12
C LEU A 35 -18.20 7.16 5.21
N LEU A 36 -19.50 7.13 5.48
CA LEU A 36 -20.13 7.95 6.51
C LEU A 36 -19.64 7.64 7.94
N ILE A 37 -19.14 6.43 8.20
CA ILE A 37 -18.58 6.05 9.49
C ILE A 37 -17.08 6.37 9.56
N TYR A 38 -16.34 6.01 8.51
CA TYR A 38 -14.87 6.11 8.51
C TYR A 38 -14.38 7.55 8.31
N ILE A 39 -15.14 8.42 7.63
CA ILE A 39 -14.79 9.84 7.46
C ILE A 39 -14.81 10.59 8.81
N PRO A 40 -15.90 10.56 9.60
CA PRO A 40 -15.89 11.14 10.94
C PRO A 40 -14.84 10.51 11.85
N PHE A 41 -14.59 9.21 11.73
CA PHE A 41 -13.54 8.55 12.50
C PHE A 41 -12.16 9.15 12.22
N ILE A 42 -11.81 9.37 10.94
CA ILE A 42 -10.54 10.02 10.56
C ILE A 42 -10.49 11.45 11.12
N TYR A 43 -11.57 12.20 10.98
CA TYR A 43 -11.65 13.57 11.48
C TYR A 43 -11.41 13.62 13.00
N LEU A 44 -12.18 12.85 13.77
CA LEU A 44 -12.05 12.79 15.23
C LEU A 44 -10.68 12.26 15.66
N PHE A 45 -10.12 11.27 14.96
CA PHE A 45 -8.81 10.76 15.30
C PHE A 45 -7.71 11.81 15.11
N ASN A 46 -7.77 12.61 14.04
CA ASN A 46 -6.78 13.68 13.84
C ASN A 46 -6.96 14.80 14.87
N GLU A 47 -8.20 15.24 15.12
CA GLU A 47 -8.51 16.29 16.08
C GLU A 47 -8.01 15.96 17.50
N TYR A 48 -8.28 14.74 17.97
CA TYR A 48 -7.91 14.31 19.32
C TYR A 48 -6.56 13.57 19.39
N SER A 49 -5.79 13.52 18.29
CA SER A 49 -4.54 12.74 18.27
C SER A 49 -3.52 13.23 19.29
N ASP A 50 -3.44 14.55 19.47
CA ASP A 50 -2.50 15.21 20.40
C ASP A 50 -2.90 15.01 21.86
N GLU A 51 -4.18 14.73 22.15
CA GLU A 51 -4.65 14.37 23.49
C GLU A 51 -4.34 12.90 23.82
N ILE A 52 -4.43 12.01 22.82
CA ILE A 52 -4.17 10.57 22.99
C ILE A 52 -2.68 10.31 23.17
N ILE A 53 -1.84 10.98 22.37
CA ILE A 53 -0.38 10.87 22.44
C ILE A 53 0.20 12.28 22.41
N PRO A 54 0.31 12.92 23.58
CA PRO A 54 0.93 14.24 23.68
C PRO A 54 2.33 14.24 23.08
N PHE A 55 2.67 15.32 22.38
CA PHE A 55 4.03 15.52 21.84
C PHE A 55 5.13 15.50 22.92
N SER A 56 4.77 15.69 24.19
CA SER A 56 5.67 15.58 25.33
C SER A 56 6.13 14.14 25.62
N ILE A 57 5.41 13.12 25.15
CA ILE A 57 5.81 11.71 25.32
C ILE A 57 6.85 11.36 24.25
N PRO A 58 8.07 10.99 24.65
CA PRO A 58 9.08 10.54 23.70
C PRO A 58 8.59 9.32 22.91
N ARG A 59 8.70 9.37 21.58
CA ARG A 59 8.27 8.28 20.68
C ARG A 59 8.96 6.93 20.93
N TRP A 60 10.02 6.88 21.73
CA TRP A 60 10.66 5.63 22.14
C TRP A 60 9.89 4.86 23.20
N MET A 61 9.08 5.55 24.01
CA MET A 61 8.19 4.95 25.01
C MET A 61 6.90 4.39 24.39
N VAL A 62 6.55 4.83 23.18
CA VAL A 62 5.39 4.37 22.42
C VAL A 62 5.79 3.17 21.54
N SER A 63 5.03 2.07 21.66
CA SER A 63 5.25 0.87 20.85
C SER A 63 4.78 1.08 19.41
N GLY A 64 5.73 1.08 18.47
CA GLY A 64 5.46 1.22 17.04
C GLY A 64 5.00 2.61 16.60
N ASN A 65 4.44 2.69 15.39
CA ASN A 65 3.91 3.93 14.81
C ASN A 65 2.37 3.84 14.77
N ILE A 66 1.73 4.29 15.86
CA ILE A 66 0.28 4.18 16.06
C ILE A 66 -0.49 4.90 14.95
N THR A 67 -0.05 6.09 14.54
CA THR A 67 -0.65 6.86 13.44
C THR A 67 -0.66 6.07 12.13
N LEU A 68 0.46 5.41 11.79
CA LEU A 68 0.56 4.58 10.60
C LEU A 68 -0.35 3.34 10.67
N TYR A 69 -0.46 2.71 11.84
CA TYR A 69 -1.36 1.57 12.02
C TYR A 69 -2.83 1.96 11.85
N VAL A 70 -3.25 3.08 12.43
CA VAL A 70 -4.61 3.60 12.26
C VAL A 70 -4.91 3.85 10.78
N GLY A 71 -3.99 4.49 10.05
CA GLY A 71 -4.11 4.64 8.59
C GLY A 71 -4.19 3.30 7.85
N THR A 72 -3.33 2.35 8.20
CA THR A 72 -3.26 1.01 7.57
C THR A 72 -4.56 0.22 7.72
N PHE A 73 -5.24 0.33 8.86
CA PHE A 73 -6.50 -0.40 9.09
C PHE A 73 -7.74 0.32 8.56
N LEU A 74 -7.73 1.66 8.47
CA LEU A 74 -8.84 2.44 7.93
C LEU A 74 -8.88 2.44 6.40
N MET A 75 -7.72 2.67 5.79
CA MET A 75 -7.64 2.98 4.36
C MET A 75 -8.12 1.85 3.44
N PRO A 76 -7.92 0.55 3.73
CA PRO A 76 -8.41 -0.53 2.87
C PRO A 76 -9.94 -0.52 2.75
N THR A 77 -10.67 -0.24 3.83
CA THR A 77 -12.14 -0.15 3.81
C THR A 77 -12.62 1.06 3.02
N ILE A 78 -11.92 2.19 3.14
CA ILE A 78 -12.22 3.40 2.36
C ILE A 78 -11.96 3.16 0.87
N ALA A 79 -10.79 2.63 0.52
CA ALA A 79 -10.43 2.27 -0.84
C ALA A 79 -11.44 1.27 -1.43
N TYR A 80 -11.81 0.24 -0.66
CA TYR A 80 -12.81 -0.75 -1.07
C TYR A 80 -14.19 -0.12 -1.31
N SER A 81 -14.61 0.79 -0.44
CA SER A 81 -15.87 1.54 -0.59
C SER A 81 -15.85 2.39 -1.87
N LEU A 82 -14.75 3.09 -2.14
CA LEU A 82 -14.55 3.84 -3.38
C LEU A 82 -14.59 2.92 -4.60
N PHE A 83 -13.94 1.76 -4.56
CA PHE A 83 -14.00 0.76 -5.63
C PHE A 83 -15.44 0.33 -5.94
N ILE A 84 -16.25 0.02 -4.91
CA ILE A 84 -17.65 -0.36 -5.10
C ILE A 84 -18.43 0.77 -5.76
N ILE A 85 -18.27 2.01 -5.30
CA ILE A 85 -18.95 3.17 -5.85
C ILE A 85 -18.55 3.37 -7.32
N VAL A 86 -17.25 3.31 -7.63
CA VAL A 86 -16.74 3.44 -9.00
C VAL A 86 -17.31 2.36 -9.92
N ILE A 87 -17.29 1.09 -9.50
CA ILE A 87 -17.81 -0.03 -10.30
C ILE A 87 -19.31 0.11 -10.55
N ARG A 88 -20.07 0.58 -9.55
CA ARG A 88 -21.53 0.74 -9.66
C ARG A 88 -21.94 1.95 -10.47
N LEU A 89 -21.24 3.07 -10.35
CA LEU A 89 -21.52 4.31 -11.09
C LEU A 89 -20.97 4.30 -12.52
N THR A 90 -19.97 3.48 -12.80
CA THR A 90 -19.40 3.35 -14.15
C THR A 90 -20.17 2.31 -14.95
N SER A 91 -21.17 2.77 -15.71
CA SER A 91 -21.94 1.90 -16.61
C SER A 91 -21.06 1.38 -17.75
N LYS A 92 -21.12 0.07 -18.01
CA LYS A 92 -20.41 -0.59 -19.12
C LYS A 92 -20.86 -0.10 -20.50
N ASN A 93 -22.08 0.43 -20.60
CA ASN A 93 -22.71 0.76 -21.88
C ASN A 93 -22.48 2.22 -22.33
N LYS A 94 -21.85 3.06 -21.49
CA LYS A 94 -21.56 4.46 -21.85
C LYS A 94 -20.11 4.62 -22.28
N LYS A 95 -19.88 5.37 -23.37
CA LYS A 95 -18.54 5.77 -23.81
C LYS A 95 -17.94 6.79 -22.82
N HIS A 96 -17.35 6.30 -21.74
CA HIS A 96 -16.61 7.14 -20.79
C HIS A 96 -15.15 7.35 -21.20
N ASN A 97 -14.67 8.58 -21.33
CA ASN A 97 -13.25 8.81 -21.61
C ASN A 97 -12.45 8.75 -20.30
N ALA A 98 -11.44 7.87 -20.24
CA ALA A 98 -10.56 7.74 -19.07
C ALA A 98 -9.81 9.06 -18.80
N TRP A 99 -9.38 9.76 -19.87
CA TRP A 99 -8.63 11.01 -19.78
C TRP A 99 -9.37 12.13 -19.03
N MET A 100 -10.69 12.23 -19.20
CA MET A 100 -11.51 13.21 -18.47
C MET A 100 -11.49 12.98 -16.95
N ASN A 101 -11.36 11.72 -16.51
CA ASN A 101 -11.25 11.40 -15.09
C ASN A 101 -9.85 11.75 -14.56
N PHE A 102 -8.78 11.53 -15.33
CA PHE A 102 -7.45 11.98 -14.93
C PHE A 102 -7.34 13.51 -14.88
N LEU A 103 -7.93 14.22 -15.85
CA LEU A 103 -8.03 15.67 -15.81
C LEU A 103 -8.82 16.15 -14.59
N ALA A 104 -9.95 15.51 -14.28
CA ALA A 104 -10.71 15.82 -13.07
C ALA A 104 -9.90 15.54 -11.79
N ALA A 105 -9.11 14.46 -11.75
CA ALA A 105 -8.22 14.17 -10.64
C ALA A 105 -7.17 15.27 -10.46
N ILE A 106 -6.54 15.76 -11.54
CA ILE A 106 -5.57 16.87 -11.49
C ILE A 106 -6.26 18.19 -11.09
N ALA A 107 -7.52 18.39 -11.47
CA ALA A 107 -8.28 19.57 -11.11
C ALA A 107 -8.52 19.68 -9.59
N VAL A 108 -8.61 18.56 -8.85
CA VAL A 108 -8.83 18.58 -7.39
C VAL A 108 -7.73 19.36 -6.63
N PRO A 109 -6.43 18.98 -6.72
CA PRO A 109 -5.37 19.74 -6.06
C PRO A 109 -5.24 21.17 -6.59
N LEU A 110 -5.50 21.40 -7.87
CA LEU A 110 -5.46 22.76 -8.44
C LEU A 110 -6.55 23.66 -7.85
N CYS A 111 -7.78 23.17 -7.75
CA CYS A 111 -8.89 23.89 -7.13
C CYS A 111 -8.60 24.22 -5.66
N TRP A 112 -7.94 23.31 -4.94
CA TRP A 112 -7.49 23.57 -3.57
C TRP A 112 -6.43 24.64 -3.48
N TYR A 113 -5.40 24.53 -4.30
CA TYR A 113 -4.33 25.51 -4.33
C TYR A 113 -4.89 26.92 -4.60
N LEU A 114 -5.79 27.03 -5.59
CA LEU A 114 -6.47 28.29 -5.88
C LEU A 114 -7.36 28.75 -4.71
N PHE A 115 -8.09 27.86 -4.04
CA PHE A 115 -8.91 28.20 -2.89
C PHE A 115 -8.07 28.78 -1.73
N PHE A 116 -7.00 28.10 -1.33
CA PHE A 116 -6.15 28.54 -0.22
C PHE A 116 -5.35 29.80 -0.55
N GLN A 117 -4.92 29.97 -1.80
CA GLN A 117 -4.09 31.10 -2.20
C GLN A 117 -4.90 32.37 -2.56
N LEU A 118 -6.09 32.20 -3.14
CA LEU A 118 -6.89 33.33 -3.63
C LEU A 118 -8.12 33.61 -2.78
N ILE A 119 -8.88 32.57 -2.41
CA ILE A 119 -10.20 32.75 -1.76
C ILE A 119 -10.05 32.96 -0.25
N LEU A 120 -9.23 32.13 0.41
CA LEU A 120 -9.08 32.19 1.88
C LEU A 120 -8.54 33.54 2.38
N PRO A 121 -7.51 34.18 1.76
CA PRO A 121 -7.02 35.49 2.22
C PRO A 121 -8.06 36.61 2.07
N LEU A 122 -8.94 36.52 1.08
CA LEU A 122 -10.04 37.48 0.87
C LEU A 122 -11.15 37.35 1.92
N TRP A 123 -11.16 36.26 2.70
CA TRP A 123 -12.19 35.97 3.71
C TRP A 123 -11.74 36.25 5.15
N GLN A 124 -10.55 36.83 5.34
CA GLN A 124 -10.05 37.19 6.67
C GLN A 124 -10.75 38.44 7.24
N PRO A 125 -10.91 38.54 8.58
CA PRO A 125 -10.34 37.67 9.61
C PRO A 125 -11.19 36.42 9.90
N VAL A 126 -10.50 35.30 10.08
CA VAL A 126 -11.11 34.02 10.45
C VAL A 126 -10.44 33.50 11.72
N GLU A 127 -11.20 32.89 12.64
CA GLU A 127 -10.66 32.31 13.87
C GLU A 127 -9.58 31.25 13.58
N SER A 128 -8.59 31.13 14.47
CA SER A 128 -7.47 30.20 14.30
C SER A 128 -7.93 28.74 14.11
N ASN A 129 -8.96 28.32 14.86
CA ASN A 129 -9.46 26.95 14.83
C ASN A 129 -10.19 26.60 13.52
N PHE A 130 -10.85 27.59 12.90
CA PHE A 130 -11.50 27.37 11.61
C PHE A 130 -10.50 26.98 10.53
N SER A 131 -9.29 27.56 10.54
CA SER A 131 -8.24 27.22 9.56
C SER A 131 -7.84 25.74 9.65
N THR A 132 -7.72 25.22 10.87
CA THR A 132 -7.40 23.81 11.14
C THR A 132 -8.52 22.88 10.68
N HIS A 133 -9.78 23.16 11.05
CA HIS A 133 -10.91 22.33 10.65
C HIS A 133 -11.15 22.37 9.14
N ALA A 134 -11.07 23.56 8.52
CA ALA A 134 -11.18 23.72 7.07
C ALA A 134 -10.10 22.90 6.37
N PHE A 135 -8.83 23.01 6.81
CA PHE A 135 -7.73 22.24 6.26
C PHE A 135 -7.98 20.72 6.36
N LEU A 136 -8.45 20.21 7.50
CA LEU A 136 -8.78 18.80 7.68
C LEU A 136 -9.93 18.35 6.77
N ILE A 137 -11.01 19.12 6.68
CA ILE A 137 -12.17 18.82 5.82
C ILE A 137 -11.75 18.78 4.36
N PHE A 138 -10.97 19.76 3.91
CA PHE A 138 -10.39 19.74 2.59
C PHE A 138 -9.55 18.47 2.44
N LEU A 139 -8.49 18.27 3.23
CA LEU A 139 -7.60 17.11 3.13
C LEU A 139 -8.35 15.78 2.98
N ILE A 140 -9.38 15.53 3.79
CA ILE A 140 -10.21 14.31 3.68
C ILE A 140 -11.03 14.31 2.39
N SER A 141 -11.85 15.35 2.15
CA SER A 141 -12.80 15.39 1.04
C SER A 141 -12.13 15.31 -0.34
N GLY A 142 -11.04 16.05 -0.55
CA GLY A 142 -10.39 16.03 -1.86
C GLY A 142 -9.41 14.89 -2.01
N THR A 143 -8.87 14.29 -0.94
CA THR A 143 -8.24 12.97 -1.10
C THR A 143 -9.26 11.96 -1.61
N LEU A 144 -10.47 11.94 -1.07
CA LEU A 144 -11.54 11.05 -1.54
C LEU A 144 -11.97 11.34 -2.98
N LEU A 145 -12.19 12.61 -3.33
CA LEU A 145 -12.54 13.00 -4.71
C LEU A 145 -11.42 12.66 -5.69
N PHE A 146 -10.17 12.97 -5.33
CA PHE A 146 -8.99 12.65 -6.09
C PHE A 146 -8.90 11.14 -6.35
N LEU A 147 -8.93 10.33 -5.29
CA LEU A 147 -8.87 8.87 -5.39
C LEU A 147 -10.05 8.32 -6.19
N PHE A 148 -11.26 8.85 -6.02
CA PHE A 148 -12.42 8.45 -6.81
C PHE A 148 -12.16 8.62 -8.31
N PHE A 149 -11.68 9.78 -8.74
CA PHE A 149 -11.39 10.05 -10.15
C PHE A 149 -10.23 9.22 -10.69
N VAL A 150 -9.15 9.04 -9.90
CA VAL A 150 -8.02 8.18 -10.27
C VAL A 150 -8.50 6.74 -10.45
N ILE A 151 -9.13 6.15 -9.43
CA ILE A 151 -9.64 4.76 -9.48
C ILE A 151 -10.59 4.58 -10.65
N ARG A 152 -11.48 5.54 -10.90
CA ARG A 152 -12.43 5.49 -12.03
C ARG A 152 -11.73 5.57 -13.38
N GLY A 153 -10.79 6.49 -13.57
CA GLY A 153 -10.02 6.61 -14.81
C GLY A 153 -9.30 5.32 -15.16
N VAL A 154 -8.70 4.69 -14.15
CA VAL A 154 -7.93 3.45 -14.27
C VAL A 154 -8.85 2.27 -14.52
N PHE A 155 -9.97 2.17 -13.80
CA PHE A 155 -10.97 1.14 -14.03
C PHE A 155 -11.52 1.20 -15.46
N ILE A 156 -11.79 2.41 -15.99
CA ILE A 156 -12.21 2.59 -17.38
C ILE A 156 -11.11 2.14 -18.33
N LEU A 157 -9.85 2.53 -18.10
CA LEU A 157 -8.72 2.17 -18.95
C LEU A 157 -8.49 0.66 -19.00
N ALA A 158 -8.56 0.01 -17.84
CA ALA A 158 -8.37 -1.42 -17.70
C ALA A 158 -9.53 -2.21 -18.34
N THR A 159 -10.78 -1.75 -18.18
CA THR A 159 -11.95 -2.45 -18.73
C THR A 159 -12.25 -2.15 -20.20
N LYS A 160 -11.81 -1.00 -20.74
CA LYS A 160 -12.10 -0.63 -22.14
C LYS A 160 -11.15 -1.30 -23.13
N LYS A 161 -11.66 -2.35 -23.77
CA LYS A 161 -11.03 -3.09 -24.87
C LYS A 161 -11.13 -2.37 -26.23
N GLY A 162 -10.93 -1.05 -26.28
CA GLY A 162 -10.92 -0.32 -27.55
C GLY A 162 -9.80 -0.85 -28.47
N ALA A 163 -10.06 -0.97 -29.77
CA ALA A 163 -9.11 -1.56 -30.73
C ALA A 163 -7.72 -0.90 -30.69
N LEU A 164 -7.66 0.43 -30.53
CA LEU A 164 -6.41 1.19 -30.39
C LEU A 164 -5.68 0.90 -29.06
N TRP A 165 -6.42 0.77 -27.96
CA TRP A 165 -5.86 0.51 -26.64
C TRP A 165 -5.33 -0.92 -26.48
N LYS A 166 -5.96 -1.89 -27.17
CA LYS A 166 -5.43 -3.24 -27.32
C LYS A 166 -4.18 -3.28 -28.21
N LYS A 167 -4.14 -2.50 -29.28
CA LYS A 167 -2.98 -2.45 -30.19
C LYS A 167 -1.72 -1.96 -29.46
N TYR A 168 -1.86 -0.97 -28.57
CA TYR A 168 -0.76 -0.40 -27.79
C TYR A 168 -0.79 -0.81 -26.30
N GLU A 169 -1.30 -2.01 -26.01
CA GLU A 169 -1.50 -2.47 -24.64
C GLU A 169 -0.22 -2.49 -23.81
N LEU A 170 0.88 -2.96 -24.42
CA LEU A 170 2.20 -2.97 -23.79
C LEU A 170 2.72 -1.55 -23.51
N GLY A 171 2.40 -0.58 -24.38
CA GLY A 171 2.91 0.79 -24.30
C GLY A 171 2.47 1.52 -23.03
N TRP A 172 1.26 1.26 -22.53
CA TRP A 172 0.78 1.82 -21.27
C TRP A 172 0.99 0.89 -20.08
N LYS A 173 1.03 -0.43 -20.27
CA LYS A 173 1.31 -1.39 -19.19
C LYS A 173 2.74 -1.28 -18.68
N ILE A 174 3.74 -1.25 -19.57
CA ILE A 174 5.16 -1.25 -19.18
C ILE A 174 5.51 -0.09 -18.24
N PRO A 175 5.10 1.17 -18.50
CA PRO A 175 5.35 2.26 -17.57
C PRO A 175 4.75 2.01 -16.18
N ILE A 176 3.52 1.51 -16.10
CA ILE A 176 2.80 1.34 -14.84
C ILE A 176 3.30 0.12 -14.06
N THR A 177 3.68 -0.96 -14.74
CA THR A 177 4.03 -2.24 -14.10
C THR A 177 5.52 -2.43 -13.87
N ILE A 178 6.37 -1.70 -14.59
CA ILE A 178 7.84 -1.81 -14.50
C ILE A 178 8.46 -0.46 -14.14
N LEU A 179 8.31 0.57 -14.98
CA LEU A 179 9.05 1.83 -14.80
C LEU A 179 8.68 2.54 -13.50
N PHE A 180 7.40 2.77 -13.24
CA PHE A 180 6.95 3.50 -12.06
C PHE A 180 7.22 2.75 -10.75
N PRO A 181 7.04 1.42 -10.63
CA PRO A 181 7.45 0.70 -9.44
C PRO A 181 8.95 0.82 -9.16
N LEU A 182 9.80 0.73 -10.19
CA LEU A 182 11.25 0.87 -10.04
C LEU A 182 11.65 2.30 -9.66
N LEU A 183 11.06 3.31 -10.31
CA LEU A 183 11.28 4.72 -9.96
C LEU A 183 10.77 5.04 -8.55
N GLY A 184 9.65 4.45 -8.14
CA GLY A 184 9.11 4.60 -6.79
C GLY A 184 10.05 4.02 -5.72
N LEU A 185 10.61 2.84 -5.97
CA LEU A 185 11.62 2.24 -5.10
C LEU A 185 12.91 3.07 -5.06
N ALA A 186 13.39 3.53 -6.22
CA ALA A 186 14.61 4.31 -6.32
C ALA A 186 14.46 5.69 -5.64
N LEU A 187 13.32 6.36 -5.84
CA LEU A 187 13.01 7.61 -5.17
C LEU A 187 12.92 7.42 -3.65
N ASN A 188 12.29 6.34 -3.20
CA ASN A 188 12.29 6.00 -1.79
C ASN A 188 13.72 5.84 -1.26
N ASN A 189 14.59 5.13 -1.97
CA ASN A 189 15.97 4.88 -1.53
C ASN A 189 16.93 6.08 -1.70
N GLY A 190 16.41 7.28 -2.01
CA GLY A 190 17.19 8.50 -2.00
C GLY A 190 17.73 8.92 -3.37
N LEU A 191 17.20 8.42 -4.49
CA LEU A 191 17.65 8.90 -5.83
C LEU A 191 17.44 10.42 -6.03
N LEU A 192 16.56 11.06 -5.23
CA LEU A 192 16.35 12.50 -5.19
C LEU A 192 17.07 13.23 -4.04
N SER A 193 17.90 12.54 -3.24
CA SER A 193 18.53 13.09 -2.02
C SER A 193 19.61 14.15 -2.28
N ASN A 194 20.01 14.36 -3.54
CA ASN A 194 20.86 15.49 -3.92
C ASN A 194 20.19 16.87 -3.73
N PHE A 195 18.88 16.94 -3.43
CA PHE A 195 18.16 18.21 -3.25
C PHE A 195 17.99 18.68 -1.81
N ASN A 196 18.20 17.85 -0.79
CA ASN A 196 18.24 18.29 0.62
C ASN A 196 18.80 17.19 1.51
N SER A 197 19.59 17.62 2.50
CA SER A 197 20.33 16.87 3.51
C SER A 197 19.45 16.01 4.44
N PHE A 198 18.71 15.05 3.89
CA PHE A 198 18.06 13.98 4.63
C PHE A 198 18.92 12.72 4.55
N ASP A 199 19.32 12.24 5.72
CA ASP A 199 20.25 11.15 5.99
C ASP A 199 20.07 9.93 5.05
N ASN A 200 21.15 9.52 4.37
CA ASN A 200 21.21 8.57 3.25
C ASN A 200 20.78 7.11 3.53
N SER A 201 20.24 6.80 4.71
CA SER A 201 20.07 5.40 5.17
C SER A 201 18.63 4.88 5.17
N SER A 202 17.61 5.72 4.94
CA SER A 202 16.20 5.28 4.96
C SER A 202 15.26 6.16 4.15
N GLY A 203 14.43 5.52 3.32
CA GLY A 203 13.45 6.21 2.48
C GLY A 203 12.17 6.61 3.17
N LEU A 204 11.49 7.65 2.67
CA LEU A 204 10.27 8.24 3.24
C LEU A 204 9.17 7.22 3.58
N PHE A 205 9.05 6.15 2.80
CA PHE A 205 8.00 5.12 2.97
C PHE A 205 8.51 3.87 3.69
N GLY A 206 9.82 3.75 3.88
CA GLY A 206 10.41 2.57 4.50
C GLY A 206 11.81 2.23 4.01
N ASN A 207 12.41 1.23 4.66
CA ASN A 207 13.63 0.62 4.18
C ASN A 207 13.31 -0.44 3.11
N PHE A 208 13.51 -0.07 1.84
CA PHE A 208 13.43 -0.95 0.66
C PHE A 208 14.79 -1.08 -0.04
N ASN A 209 15.89 -1.02 0.72
CA ASN A 209 17.24 -1.07 0.17
C ASN A 209 17.67 -2.48 -0.29
N ASP A 210 16.92 -3.52 0.08
CA ASP A 210 17.22 -4.88 -0.36
C ASP A 210 16.99 -5.04 -1.88
N PRO A 211 18.01 -5.48 -2.66
CA PRO A 211 17.90 -5.71 -4.10
C PRO A 211 16.72 -6.62 -4.50
N TRP A 212 16.27 -7.52 -3.63
CA TRP A 212 15.13 -8.39 -3.89
C TRP A 212 13.84 -7.62 -4.23
N PHE A 213 13.63 -6.41 -3.68
CA PHE A 213 12.46 -5.61 -4.03
C PHE A 213 12.46 -5.19 -5.50
N TYR A 214 13.63 -4.85 -6.06
CA TYR A 214 13.78 -4.49 -7.48
C TYR A 214 13.61 -5.72 -8.38
N ILE A 215 14.21 -6.86 -7.99
CA ILE A 215 14.10 -8.11 -8.74
C ILE A 215 12.63 -8.54 -8.84
N ILE A 216 11.90 -8.55 -7.71
CA ILE A 216 10.49 -8.94 -7.69
C ILE A 216 9.63 -7.92 -8.47
N ALA A 217 9.95 -6.62 -8.41
CA ALA A 217 9.26 -5.60 -9.20
C ALA A 217 9.36 -5.88 -10.71
N VAL A 218 10.56 -6.19 -11.21
CA VAL A 218 10.78 -6.54 -12.62
C VAL A 218 10.03 -7.82 -12.97
N ILE A 219 10.16 -8.88 -12.16
CA ILE A 219 9.48 -10.16 -12.41
C ILE A 219 7.96 -9.97 -12.46
N ASN A 220 7.39 -9.25 -11.48
CA ASN A 220 5.97 -8.93 -11.43
C ASN A 220 5.52 -8.16 -12.68
N GLY A 221 6.27 -7.13 -13.07
CA GLY A 221 5.95 -6.33 -14.25
C GLY A 221 5.99 -7.14 -15.53
N VAL A 222 6.99 -8.02 -15.71
CA VAL A 222 7.09 -8.92 -16.86
C VAL A 222 5.91 -9.89 -16.90
N LEU A 223 5.56 -10.54 -15.79
CA LEU A 223 4.45 -11.50 -15.71
C LEU A 223 3.08 -10.88 -16.00
N ILE A 224 2.88 -9.61 -15.63
CA ILE A 224 1.66 -8.85 -15.93
C ILE A 224 1.62 -8.43 -17.42
N CYS A 225 2.77 -8.08 -18.01
CA CYS A 225 2.87 -7.68 -19.41
C CYS A 225 2.70 -8.85 -20.40
N LEU A 226 2.96 -10.09 -19.97
CA LEU A 226 2.82 -11.27 -20.82
C LEU A 226 1.34 -11.50 -21.24
N PRO A 227 1.05 -11.73 -22.54
CA PRO A 227 -0.33 -11.84 -23.02
C PRO A 227 -0.94 -13.22 -22.73
N ASN A 228 -2.26 -13.26 -22.51
CA ASN A 228 -2.98 -14.51 -22.27
C ASN A 228 -3.16 -15.32 -23.59
N ARG A 229 -2.32 -16.33 -23.82
CA ARG A 229 -2.37 -17.24 -24.99
C ARG A 229 -3.17 -18.52 -24.70
N PRO A 230 -3.80 -19.19 -25.69
CA PRO A 230 -4.65 -20.38 -25.45
C PRO A 230 -3.90 -21.67 -25.04
N ASN A 231 -2.60 -21.62 -24.73
CA ASN A 231 -1.83 -22.78 -24.30
C ASN A 231 -1.97 -23.02 -22.78
N ILE A 232 -2.49 -24.19 -22.39
CA ILE A 232 -2.77 -24.54 -20.99
C ILE A 232 -1.53 -24.49 -20.10
N LYS A 233 -0.40 -25.09 -20.53
CA LYS A 233 0.84 -25.12 -19.73
C LYS A 233 1.35 -23.71 -19.45
N TYR A 234 1.33 -22.87 -20.48
CA TYR A 234 1.70 -21.47 -20.38
C TYR A 234 0.76 -20.68 -19.46
N GLN A 235 -0.54 -20.92 -19.53
CA GLN A 235 -1.53 -20.27 -18.66
C GLN A 235 -1.36 -20.66 -17.19
N ILE A 236 -1.09 -21.94 -16.90
CA ILE A 236 -0.80 -22.40 -15.54
C ILE A 236 0.46 -21.73 -15.01
N PHE A 237 1.55 -21.70 -15.79
CA PHE A 237 2.78 -21.03 -15.42
C PHE A 237 2.56 -19.54 -15.11
N LEU A 238 1.87 -18.83 -16.01
CA LEU A 238 1.51 -17.42 -15.79
C LEU A 238 0.63 -17.23 -14.56
N PHE A 239 -0.34 -18.12 -14.36
CA PHE A 239 -1.26 -18.04 -13.23
C PHE A 239 -0.52 -18.20 -11.90
N ILE A 240 0.36 -19.20 -11.79
CA ILE A 240 1.21 -19.41 -10.61
C ILE A 240 2.10 -18.19 -10.38
N GLY A 241 2.84 -17.75 -11.40
CA GLY A 241 3.75 -16.60 -11.28
C GLY A 241 3.04 -15.31 -10.86
N ARG A 242 1.88 -15.01 -11.46
CA ARG A 242 1.05 -13.86 -11.07
C ARG A 242 0.55 -13.99 -9.63
N ASN A 243 0.09 -15.16 -9.18
CA ASN A 243 -0.33 -15.34 -7.79
C ASN A 243 0.81 -15.19 -6.77
N ILE A 244 2.03 -15.67 -7.09
CA ILE A 244 3.22 -15.45 -6.24
C ILE A 244 3.51 -13.95 -6.12
N THR A 245 3.61 -13.26 -7.26
CA THR A 245 3.92 -11.82 -7.31
C THR A 245 2.75 -10.92 -6.88
N PHE A 246 1.54 -11.46 -6.76
CA PHE A 246 0.40 -10.75 -6.21
C PHE A 246 0.58 -10.42 -4.73
N ALA A 247 1.26 -11.27 -3.95
CA ALA A 247 1.60 -10.95 -2.56
C ALA A 247 2.47 -9.69 -2.46
N TYR A 248 3.44 -9.52 -3.36
CA TYR A 248 4.23 -8.29 -3.49
C TYR A 248 3.35 -7.08 -3.84
N SER A 249 2.49 -7.21 -4.86
CA SER A 249 1.62 -6.11 -5.28
C SER A 249 0.66 -5.68 -4.16
N LEU A 250 0.09 -6.65 -3.42
CA LEU A 250 -0.78 -6.41 -2.27
C LEU A 250 -0.02 -5.74 -1.12
N TYR A 251 1.20 -6.20 -0.82
CA TYR A 251 2.03 -5.60 0.21
C TYR A 251 2.32 -4.13 -0.07
N PHE A 252 2.78 -3.79 -1.28
CA PHE A 252 3.04 -2.40 -1.67
C PHE A 252 1.75 -1.57 -1.70
N PHE A 253 0.63 -2.15 -2.15
CA PHE A 253 -0.67 -1.47 -2.08
C PHE A 253 -1.04 -1.08 -0.64
N ILE A 254 -0.91 -2.01 0.32
CA ILE A 254 -1.24 -1.76 1.74
C ILE A 254 -0.28 -0.75 2.35
N VAL A 255 1.03 -0.86 2.08
CA VAL A 255 2.04 0.03 2.66
C VAL A 255 1.86 1.47 2.15
N PHE A 256 1.49 1.67 0.88
CA PHE A 256 1.35 3.01 0.30
C PHE A 256 -0.03 3.64 0.55
N LEU A 257 -1.03 2.85 0.92
CA LEU A 257 -2.41 3.32 1.13
C LEU A 257 -2.53 4.47 2.16
N PRO A 258 -1.89 4.40 3.34
CA PRO A 258 -1.92 5.48 4.32
C PRO A 258 -1.32 6.80 3.83
N PHE A 259 -0.44 6.73 2.83
CA PHE A 259 0.26 7.89 2.29
C PHE A 259 -0.47 8.52 1.10
N LEU A 260 -1.59 7.95 0.64
CA LEU A 260 -2.38 8.51 -0.47
C LEU A 260 -2.84 9.96 -0.26
N PRO A 261 -3.25 10.42 0.94
CA PRO A 261 -3.56 11.84 1.14
C PRO A 261 -2.38 12.76 0.81
N LEU A 262 -1.16 12.34 1.17
CA LEU A 262 0.07 13.08 0.88
C LEU A 262 0.41 13.09 -0.61
N SER A 263 -0.08 12.11 -1.39
CA SER A 263 0.13 12.10 -2.84
C SER A 263 -0.46 13.34 -3.53
N VAL A 264 -1.59 13.86 -3.03
CA VAL A 264 -2.22 15.09 -3.55
C VAL A 264 -1.28 16.28 -3.38
N ILE A 265 -0.68 16.40 -2.20
CA ILE A 265 0.28 17.47 -1.86
C ILE A 265 1.58 17.30 -2.66
N ALA A 266 2.12 16.07 -2.71
CA ALA A 266 3.37 15.77 -3.41
C ALA A 266 3.28 16.00 -4.93
N ILE A 267 2.10 15.83 -5.53
CA ILE A 267 1.86 16.18 -6.94
C ILE A 267 2.03 17.69 -7.15
N ILE A 268 1.50 18.53 -6.25
CA ILE A 268 1.58 19.99 -6.37
C ILE A 268 3.03 20.49 -6.25
N ILE A 269 3.81 19.91 -5.34
CA ILE A 269 5.15 20.43 -5.00
C ILE A 269 6.22 19.94 -5.98
N ILE A 270 6.29 18.62 -6.27
CA ILE A 270 7.43 18.00 -6.98
C ILE A 270 6.97 17.01 -8.06
N GLY A 271 5.65 16.82 -8.25
CA GLY A 271 5.11 15.84 -9.21
C GLY A 271 5.35 14.36 -8.83
N THR A 272 6.07 14.09 -7.74
CA THR A 272 6.43 12.74 -7.30
C THR A 272 5.25 11.95 -6.72
N GLY A 273 4.16 12.63 -6.35
CA GLY A 273 2.98 11.96 -5.80
C GLY A 273 2.30 10.99 -6.79
N PHE A 274 2.54 11.11 -8.10
CA PHE A 274 2.13 10.07 -9.06
C PHE A 274 2.80 8.72 -8.80
N LEU A 275 4.04 8.69 -8.32
CA LEU A 275 4.72 7.44 -7.98
C LEU A 275 4.04 6.74 -6.78
N MET A 276 3.49 7.52 -5.84
CA MET A 276 2.73 6.98 -4.70
C MET A 276 1.39 6.36 -5.11
N LEU A 277 0.85 6.74 -6.26
CA LEU A 277 -0.35 6.12 -6.84
C LEU A 277 -0.07 4.79 -7.55
N THR A 278 1.19 4.53 -7.89
CA THR A 278 1.57 3.37 -8.72
C THR A 278 1.12 2.03 -8.14
N PRO A 279 1.28 1.75 -6.82
CA PRO A 279 0.80 0.51 -6.24
C PRO A 279 -0.71 0.31 -6.38
N LEU A 280 -1.51 1.39 -6.36
CA LEU A 280 -2.96 1.33 -6.59
C LEU A 280 -3.27 0.99 -8.06
N LEU A 281 -2.57 1.61 -9.00
CA LEU A 281 -2.71 1.30 -10.43
C LEU A 281 -2.34 -0.16 -10.73
N LEU A 282 -1.17 -0.57 -10.24
CA LEU A 282 -0.63 -1.92 -10.39
C LEU A 282 -1.60 -2.96 -9.83
N PHE A 283 -2.16 -2.71 -8.64
CA PHE A 283 -3.12 -3.62 -8.00
C PHE A 283 -4.36 -3.87 -8.86
N ILE A 284 -4.95 -2.82 -9.46
CA ILE A 284 -6.13 -2.95 -10.34
C ILE A 284 -5.80 -3.78 -11.58
N ILE A 285 -4.68 -3.48 -12.25
CA ILE A 285 -4.25 -4.18 -13.46
C ILE A 285 -3.96 -5.66 -13.13
N HIS A 286 -3.28 -5.91 -12.02
CA HIS A 286 -2.93 -7.27 -11.59
C HIS A 286 -4.20 -8.10 -11.31
N ILE A 287 -5.19 -7.57 -10.59
CA ILE A 287 -6.46 -8.26 -10.36
C ILE A 287 -7.17 -8.58 -11.67
N GLN A 288 -7.21 -7.65 -12.61
CA GLN A 288 -7.84 -7.90 -13.90
C GLN A 288 -7.14 -9.03 -14.65
N GLU A 289 -5.81 -8.99 -14.73
CA GLU A 289 -5.01 -10.04 -15.39
C GLU A 289 -5.17 -11.41 -14.74
N LEU A 290 -5.26 -11.48 -13.41
CA LEU A 290 -5.56 -12.71 -12.69
C LEU A 290 -6.98 -13.20 -12.96
N THR A 291 -7.96 -12.30 -13.01
CA THR A 291 -9.36 -12.65 -13.26
C THR A 291 -9.55 -13.18 -14.68
N GLU A 292 -8.92 -12.55 -15.67
CA GLU A 292 -8.94 -13.02 -17.06
C GLU A 292 -8.27 -14.38 -17.20
N ASN A 293 -7.08 -14.56 -16.61
CA ASN A 293 -6.38 -15.85 -16.63
C ASN A 293 -7.19 -16.96 -15.92
N PHE A 294 -7.76 -16.67 -14.75
CA PHE A 294 -8.64 -17.59 -14.03
C PHE A 294 -9.84 -18.01 -14.89
N SER A 295 -10.46 -17.06 -15.61
CA SER A 295 -11.60 -17.36 -16.49
C SER A 295 -11.25 -18.27 -17.68
N LEU A 296 -10.01 -18.15 -18.21
CA LEU A 296 -9.50 -19.01 -19.27
C LEU A 296 -9.19 -20.41 -18.75
N LEU A 297 -8.48 -20.52 -17.62
CA LEU A 297 -8.13 -21.81 -17.02
C LEU A 297 -9.36 -22.59 -16.53
N LYS A 298 -10.42 -21.90 -16.08
CA LYS A 298 -11.67 -22.54 -15.67
C LYS A 298 -12.35 -23.35 -16.79
N LYS A 299 -11.99 -23.11 -18.07
CA LYS A 299 -12.47 -23.92 -19.20
C LYS A 299 -11.86 -25.33 -19.22
N HIS A 300 -10.71 -25.53 -18.58
CA HIS A 300 -9.95 -26.77 -18.61
C HIS A 300 -9.74 -27.39 -17.23
N LEU A 301 -9.76 -26.60 -16.15
CA LEU A 301 -9.54 -27.02 -14.77
C LEU A 301 -10.75 -26.66 -13.89
N SER A 302 -10.97 -27.46 -12.83
CA SER A 302 -12.02 -27.16 -11.86
C SER A 302 -11.69 -25.90 -11.05
N ALA A 303 -12.73 -25.16 -10.64
CA ALA A 303 -12.56 -23.93 -9.87
C ALA A 303 -11.89 -24.17 -8.50
N ASN A 304 -12.06 -25.36 -7.92
CA ASN A 304 -11.46 -25.70 -6.62
C ASN A 304 -9.94 -25.89 -6.75
N ILE A 305 -9.47 -26.57 -7.79
CA ILE A 305 -8.03 -26.73 -8.06
C ILE A 305 -7.38 -25.36 -8.25
N LEU A 306 -8.01 -24.47 -9.04
CA LEU A 306 -7.50 -23.12 -9.26
C LEU A 306 -7.41 -22.29 -7.97
N ARG A 307 -8.38 -22.45 -7.06
CA ARG A 307 -8.34 -21.80 -5.73
C ARG A 307 -7.18 -22.32 -4.88
N ILE A 308 -6.97 -23.64 -4.85
CA ILE A 308 -5.85 -24.25 -4.11
C ILE A 308 -4.52 -23.74 -4.66
N ILE A 309 -4.34 -23.75 -5.98
CA ILE A 309 -3.13 -23.22 -6.64
C ILE A 309 -2.91 -21.75 -6.30
N SER A 310 -3.97 -20.93 -6.35
CA SER A 310 -3.90 -19.50 -6.01
C SER A 310 -3.45 -19.28 -4.56
N ILE A 311 -4.06 -19.99 -3.60
CA ILE A 311 -3.71 -19.89 -2.17
C ILE A 311 -2.26 -20.35 -1.93
N ALA A 312 -1.88 -21.52 -2.47
CA ALA A 312 -0.54 -22.05 -2.30
C ALA A 312 0.53 -21.12 -2.90
N SER A 313 0.27 -20.59 -4.10
CA SER A 313 1.18 -19.66 -4.79
C SER A 313 1.31 -18.33 -4.04
N PHE A 314 0.21 -17.78 -3.52
CA PHE A 314 0.21 -16.54 -2.75
C PHE A 314 1.05 -16.64 -1.46
N LEU A 315 1.06 -17.82 -0.82
CA LEU A 315 1.78 -18.05 0.43
C LEU A 315 3.30 -18.20 0.25
N VAL A 316 3.82 -18.35 -0.97
CA VAL A 316 5.25 -18.56 -1.23
C VAL A 316 6.12 -17.42 -0.66
N ILE A 317 5.78 -16.16 -0.94
CA ILE A 317 6.55 -15.00 -0.45
C ILE A 317 6.48 -14.89 1.08
N PRO A 318 5.28 -14.91 1.72
CA PRO A 318 5.18 -14.90 3.18
C PRO A 318 5.96 -16.02 3.87
N ILE A 319 5.90 -17.25 3.36
CA ILE A 319 6.62 -18.39 3.95
C ILE A 319 8.13 -18.18 3.83
N CYS A 320 8.62 -17.77 2.65
CA CYS A 320 10.05 -17.52 2.43
C CYS A 320 10.60 -16.43 3.36
N LEU A 321 9.86 -15.31 3.52
CA LEU A 321 10.24 -14.25 4.46
C LEU A 321 10.25 -14.75 5.92
N THR A 322 9.25 -15.55 6.31
CA THR A 322 9.16 -16.09 7.67
C THR A 322 10.32 -17.03 7.97
N THR A 323 10.71 -17.89 7.02
CA THR A 323 11.87 -18.78 7.18
C THR A 323 13.19 -18.02 7.30
N LEU A 324 13.36 -16.94 6.51
CA LEU A 324 14.53 -16.07 6.60
C LEU A 324 14.61 -15.39 7.98
N TYR A 325 13.49 -14.84 8.47
CA TYR A 325 13.47 -14.17 9.77
C TYR A 325 13.69 -15.14 10.93
N LYS A 326 13.21 -16.39 10.79
CA LYS A 326 13.49 -17.41 11.78
C LYS A 326 14.97 -17.80 11.82
N SER A 327 15.63 -17.86 10.65
CA SER A 327 17.07 -18.07 10.56
C SER A 327 17.84 -16.96 11.28
N ASP A 328 17.51 -15.69 10.99
CA ASP A 328 18.14 -14.53 11.64
C ASP A 328 17.96 -14.55 13.17
N GLN A 329 16.77 -14.93 13.65
CA GLN A 329 16.51 -15.09 15.08
C GLN A 329 17.41 -16.14 15.71
N ASN A 330 17.61 -17.28 15.05
CA ASN A 330 18.45 -18.36 15.56
C ASN A 330 19.92 -17.93 15.62
N THR A 331 20.42 -17.27 14.57
CA THR A 331 21.79 -16.73 14.54
C THR A 331 22.02 -15.69 15.63
N LEU A 332 21.05 -14.80 15.87
CA LEU A 332 21.13 -13.81 16.95
C LEU A 332 21.17 -14.49 18.32
N LYS A 333 20.29 -15.47 18.58
CA LYS A 333 20.27 -16.21 19.85
C LYS A 333 21.54 -17.00 20.08
N GLU A 334 22.08 -17.64 19.03
CA GLU A 334 23.34 -18.37 19.11
C GLU A 334 24.50 -17.45 19.46
N THR A 335 24.55 -16.27 18.84
CA THR A 335 25.59 -15.27 19.11
C THR A 335 25.47 -14.67 20.51
N LEU A 336 24.26 -14.36 20.98
CA LEU A 336 24.04 -13.89 22.34
C LEU A 336 24.43 -14.97 23.37
N ASN A 337 24.10 -16.24 23.11
CA ASN A 337 24.52 -17.33 23.98
C ASN A 337 26.04 -17.50 24.00
N TYR A 338 26.72 -17.37 22.86
CA TYR A 338 28.18 -17.40 22.81
C TYR A 338 28.83 -16.26 23.62
N ILE A 339 28.28 -15.04 23.55
CA ILE A 339 28.85 -13.87 24.24
C ILE A 339 28.54 -13.89 25.73
N TYR A 340 27.29 -14.19 26.12
CA TYR A 340 26.82 -14.01 27.50
C TYR A 340 26.82 -15.30 28.34
N ASN A 341 26.70 -16.48 27.72
CA ASN A 341 26.67 -17.77 28.41
C ASN A 341 27.40 -18.87 27.60
N PRO A 342 28.73 -18.73 27.35
CA PRO A 342 29.46 -19.66 26.50
C PRO A 342 29.50 -21.05 27.12
N ASN A 343 28.97 -22.04 26.41
CA ASN A 343 29.15 -23.43 26.74
C ASN A 343 30.30 -24.01 25.90
N TYR A 344 31.49 -24.14 26.50
CA TYR A 344 32.70 -24.63 25.82
C TYR A 344 32.63 -26.10 25.37
N SER A 345 31.60 -26.86 25.76
CA SER A 345 31.32 -28.20 25.22
C SER A 345 30.55 -28.18 23.90
N LYS A 346 30.01 -27.01 23.49
CA LYS A 346 29.26 -26.83 22.25
C LYS A 346 30.12 -26.11 21.22
N GLN A 347 30.19 -26.66 20.00
CA GLN A 347 30.81 -25.96 18.88
C GLN A 347 29.80 -24.97 18.29
N TYR A 348 30.14 -23.68 18.33
CA TYR A 348 29.30 -22.61 17.77
C TYR A 348 29.74 -22.33 16.33
N SER A 349 28.81 -22.31 15.38
CA SER A 349 29.09 -21.96 13.98
C SER A 349 28.50 -20.59 13.68
N ILE A 350 29.19 -19.54 14.12
CA ILE A 350 28.70 -18.17 14.01
C ILE A 350 28.96 -17.61 12.61
N ASP A 351 27.90 -17.42 11.83
CA ASP A 351 27.97 -16.73 10.54
C ASP A 351 28.01 -15.22 10.74
N GLN A 352 29.21 -14.65 10.61
CA GLN A 352 29.46 -13.20 10.74
C GLN A 352 28.71 -12.36 9.70
N ASN A 353 28.46 -12.88 8.50
CA ASN A 353 27.75 -12.15 7.44
C ASN A 353 26.26 -12.02 7.76
N SER A 354 25.65 -13.10 8.26
CA SER A 354 24.26 -13.14 8.69
C SER A 354 23.99 -12.29 9.94
N LEU A 355 25.01 -12.02 10.78
CA LEU A 355 24.94 -11.16 11.96
C LEU A 355 24.81 -9.66 11.67
N SER A 356 25.31 -9.21 10.52
CA SER A 356 25.31 -7.78 10.16
C SER A 356 23.89 -7.20 10.09
N LYS A 357 22.93 -7.96 9.55
CA LYS A 357 21.52 -7.57 9.41
C LYS A 357 20.80 -7.37 10.74
N PRO A 358 20.74 -8.36 11.66
CA PRO A 358 20.09 -8.18 12.95
C PRO A 358 20.75 -7.11 13.82
N ILE A 359 22.09 -6.97 13.77
CA ILE A 359 22.80 -5.91 14.50
C ILE A 359 22.45 -4.53 13.95
N ASN A 360 22.45 -4.35 12.62
CA ASN A 360 22.08 -3.08 12.00
C ASN A 360 20.62 -2.72 12.28
N ASN A 361 19.71 -3.69 12.22
CA ASN A 361 18.31 -3.48 12.57
C ASN A 361 18.15 -3.10 14.06
N ALA A 362 18.90 -3.71 14.98
CA ALA A 362 18.89 -3.35 16.40
C ALA A 362 19.51 -1.96 16.67
N LYS A 363 20.58 -1.57 15.97
CA LYS A 363 21.18 -0.23 16.05
C LYS A 363 20.22 0.85 15.54
N GLN A 364 19.63 0.64 14.36
CA GLN A 364 18.54 1.47 13.84
C GLN A 364 17.35 1.49 14.79
N HIS A 365 17.19 0.46 15.64
CA HIS A 365 16.17 0.48 16.66
C HIS A 365 16.38 1.55 17.73
N LYS A 366 17.63 1.77 18.14
CA LYS A 366 17.99 2.66 19.25
C LYS A 366 18.17 4.12 18.83
N GLU A 367 18.53 4.40 17.57
CA GLU A 367 18.73 5.76 17.04
C GLU A 367 17.40 6.50 16.75
N LYS A 368 16.53 6.65 17.76
CA LYS A 368 15.34 7.52 17.66
C LYS A 368 15.75 8.98 17.89
N ARG A 369 15.95 9.76 16.82
CA ARG A 369 16.02 11.23 16.92
C ARG A 369 14.62 11.80 17.19
N HIS A 370 14.54 12.78 18.10
CA HIS A 370 13.31 13.51 18.41
C HIS A 370 12.81 14.27 17.16
N GLY A 371 11.49 14.26 16.92
CA GLY A 371 10.83 15.15 15.96
C GLY A 371 10.41 14.56 14.61
N GLU A 372 10.83 13.35 14.22
CA GLU A 372 10.47 12.82 12.90
C GLU A 372 9.08 12.16 12.87
N ILE A 373 8.08 12.90 12.37
CA ILE A 373 6.70 12.43 12.12
C ILE A 373 6.69 11.28 11.09
N PHE A 374 7.58 11.34 10.11
CA PHE A 374 7.74 10.38 9.01
C PHE A 374 9.15 9.76 9.01
N ASN A 375 9.47 8.97 10.04
CA ASN A 375 10.78 8.30 10.07
C ASN A 375 10.76 6.98 9.27
N GLY A 376 11.27 7.05 8.05
CA GLY A 376 11.44 5.94 7.11
C GLY A 376 12.25 4.73 7.59
N ARG A 377 12.99 4.86 8.70
CA ARG A 377 13.87 3.79 9.23
C ARG A 377 13.10 2.57 9.73
N LYS A 378 11.82 2.71 10.07
CA LYS A 378 10.99 1.63 10.69
C LYS A 378 9.55 1.56 10.16
N THR A 379 9.23 2.18 9.04
CA THR A 379 7.84 2.33 8.60
C THR A 379 7.29 1.15 7.80
N THR A 380 8.11 0.17 7.42
CA THR A 380 7.58 -0.98 6.69
C THR A 380 6.94 -1.99 7.64
N LEU A 381 5.75 -2.48 7.29
CA LEU A 381 5.10 -3.59 8.00
C LEU A 381 6.03 -4.80 8.13
N SER A 382 6.89 -5.02 7.14
CA SER A 382 7.92 -6.06 7.16
C SER A 382 8.96 -5.85 8.28
N SER A 383 9.40 -4.61 8.51
CA SER A 383 10.34 -4.29 9.60
C SER A 383 9.70 -4.44 10.99
N SER A 384 8.41 -4.09 11.14
CA SER A 384 7.67 -4.37 12.38
C SER A 384 7.55 -5.88 12.63
N PHE A 385 7.21 -6.66 11.59
CA PHE A 385 7.14 -8.11 11.70
C PHE A 385 8.50 -8.74 12.03
N TYR A 386 9.58 -8.26 11.40
CA TYR A 386 10.95 -8.66 11.71
C TYR A 386 11.29 -8.39 13.18
N ASN A 387 11.03 -7.18 13.69
CA ASN A 387 11.34 -6.82 15.07
C ASN A 387 10.57 -7.70 16.06
N TRP A 388 9.28 -7.92 15.85
CA TRP A 388 8.49 -8.81 16.70
C TRP A 388 9.02 -10.25 16.68
N MET A 389 9.36 -10.76 15.50
CA MET A 389 9.79 -12.16 15.37
C MET A 389 11.23 -12.39 15.87
N VAL A 390 12.14 -11.45 15.61
CA VAL A 390 13.58 -11.60 15.87
C VAL A 390 13.98 -11.02 17.23
N LEU A 391 13.47 -9.84 17.59
CA LEU A 391 13.88 -9.12 18.80
C LEU A 391 12.96 -9.38 20.01
N GLY A 392 11.68 -9.72 19.77
CA GLY A 392 10.68 -9.98 20.81
C GLY A 392 9.91 -8.74 21.21
#